data_AF-A0A9W7ZHJ4-F1
#
_entry.id   AF-A0A9W7ZHJ4-F1
#
_cell.length_a   1.000
_cell.length_b   1.000
_cell.length_c   1.000
_cell.angle_alpha   90.00
_cell.angle_beta   90.00
_cell.angle_gamma   90.00
#
_symmetry.space_group_name_H-M   'P 1'
#
loop_
_entity.id
_entity.type
_entity.pdbx_description
1 polymer ?
#
loop_
_entity_poly.entity_id
_entity_poly.type
_entity_poly.pdbx_seq_one_letter_code
_entity_poly.pdbx_strand_id
1 'polypeptide(L)'
;MRTAPVSNIGGIAALPQPNIEHTGSRSSLVTAQYDFERALSISTTGVRTTNVRIERATSAHSKDHVHIHATISSISTTLSSRLHAQSTVNSKGEYSLAFCVDYSIWDLGFTSAEVTVILPTADNSETLEHPGIRISVPNGAIGATMLGDTSIRNLELSTLNGPAHLSDIAVGSLKLTAHNGNITMHDICAQNAVEIIGNSAWMDIDDVKAASLTAASTDAIISLKDIEAKTVVASTTNARVGLGNIHADLLTASTSNAEVFANKIFVDVCEVKSIKGAIEGDWCPRKKLFLTTTEAKISAQVLLEDSELEMAFCSTKGAVQVDLPATFSGGFSLQTTGFYKAFIHTSPKVKASPVLHKAQPDYKVGMLSSGAMKHSLKVTTDEAPITVHFGSL
;
A
#
# COMPACT_ATOMS: atom_id res chain seq x y z
N MET A 1 34.84 30.35 -36.86
CA MET A 1 33.66 29.97 -36.05
C MET A 1 33.50 30.98 -34.94
N ARG A 2 32.41 31.77 -34.95
CA ARG A 2 32.04 32.69 -33.86
C ARG A 2 31.38 31.86 -32.77
N THR A 3 32.01 31.74 -31.60
CA THR A 3 31.39 31.23 -30.39
C THR A 3 30.37 32.26 -29.90
N ALA A 4 29.10 31.85 -29.82
CA ALA A 4 28.04 32.68 -29.25
C ALA A 4 28.28 32.84 -27.73
N PRO A 5 28.05 34.04 -27.15
CA PRO A 5 28.16 34.23 -25.72
C PRO A 5 27.06 33.43 -25.01
N VAL A 6 27.45 32.61 -24.04
CA VAL A 6 26.54 31.95 -23.10
C VAL A 6 25.84 33.07 -22.34
N SER A 7 24.53 33.21 -22.58
CA SER A 7 23.66 34.12 -21.86
C SER A 7 23.74 33.83 -20.36
N ASN A 8 24.04 34.86 -19.56
CA ASN A 8 24.00 34.84 -18.10
C ASN A 8 22.73 34.12 -17.63
N ILE A 9 22.91 32.91 -17.10
CA ILE A 9 21.90 32.25 -16.29
C ILE A 9 21.68 33.17 -15.10
N GLY A 10 20.42 33.61 -14.91
CA GLY A 10 20.03 34.54 -13.86
C GLY A 10 20.66 34.19 -12.51
N GLY A 11 21.11 35.21 -11.79
CA GLY A 11 21.80 35.06 -10.52
C GLY A 11 21.11 34.04 -9.63
N ILE A 12 21.83 32.96 -9.28
CA ILE A 12 21.34 31.92 -8.39
C ILE A 12 21.03 32.61 -7.07
N ALA A 13 19.75 32.78 -6.74
CA ALA A 13 19.32 33.32 -5.46
C ALA A 13 20.06 32.56 -4.35
N ALA A 14 20.66 33.29 -3.42
CA ALA A 14 21.42 32.69 -2.33
C ALA A 14 20.53 31.68 -1.57
N LEU A 15 21.06 30.49 -1.31
CA LEU A 15 20.29 29.45 -0.64
C LEU A 15 19.95 29.89 0.80
N PRO A 16 18.72 29.62 1.27
CA PRO A 16 18.32 29.93 2.63
C PRO A 16 19.24 29.19 3.60
N GLN A 17 19.95 29.93 4.45
CA GLN A 17 20.73 29.32 5.53
C GLN A 17 19.79 28.96 6.68
N PRO A 18 19.77 27.70 7.14
CA PRO A 18 18.93 27.32 8.27
C PRO A 18 19.44 28.04 9.53
N ASN A 19 18.53 28.60 10.32
CA ASN A 19 18.85 29.22 11.60
C ASN A 19 18.71 28.18 12.71
N ILE A 20 19.74 28.04 13.55
CA ILE A 20 19.76 27.11 14.69
C ILE A 20 19.74 27.94 15.97
N GLU A 21 18.66 27.80 16.75
CA GLU A 21 18.51 28.40 18.06
C GLU A 21 18.61 27.31 19.14
N HIS A 22 19.57 27.45 20.05
CA HIS A 22 19.70 26.52 21.17
C HIS A 22 18.71 26.89 22.28
N THR A 23 17.57 26.19 22.32
CA THR A 23 16.52 26.37 23.34
C THR A 23 16.89 25.76 24.70
N GLY A 24 17.91 24.91 24.74
CA GLY A 24 18.50 24.36 25.96
C GLY A 24 19.78 23.58 25.67
N SER A 25 20.38 22.98 26.70
CA SER A 25 21.59 22.17 26.51
C SER A 25 21.35 20.92 25.65
N ARG A 26 20.11 20.41 25.65
CA ARG A 26 19.69 19.14 25.06
C ARG A 26 18.64 19.28 23.96
N SER A 27 18.29 20.51 23.57
CA SER A 27 17.29 20.78 22.55
C SER A 27 17.73 21.96 21.69
N SER A 28 17.42 21.92 20.40
CA SER A 28 17.67 23.02 19.48
C SER A 28 16.53 23.12 18.48
N LEU A 29 16.12 24.35 18.20
CA LEU A 29 15.14 24.69 17.19
C LEU A 29 15.87 25.06 15.90
N VAL A 30 15.55 24.39 14.80
CA VAL A 30 16.02 24.75 13.47
C VAL A 30 14.87 25.34 12.68
N THR A 31 15.09 26.50 12.08
CA THR A 31 14.10 27.16 11.21
C THR A 31 14.68 27.39 9.82
N ALA A 32 13.88 27.15 8.79
CA ALA A 32 14.24 27.41 7.40
C ALA A 32 13.01 27.82 6.60
N GLN A 33 13.23 28.55 5.52
CA GLN A 33 12.19 29.00 4.59
C GLN A 33 12.63 28.70 3.16
N TYR A 34 11.75 28.11 2.37
CA TYR A 34 12.03 27.74 0.98
C TYR A 34 10.91 28.25 0.08
N ASP A 35 11.24 28.58 -1.17
CA ASP A 35 10.24 28.91 -2.18
C ASP A 35 9.30 27.72 -2.44
N PHE A 36 7.99 27.99 -2.47
CA PHE A 36 6.93 27.00 -2.62
C PHE A 36 6.92 26.26 -3.97
N GLU A 37 7.44 26.87 -5.04
CA GLU A 37 7.40 26.34 -6.40
C GLU A 37 8.37 25.16 -6.61
N ARG A 38 9.19 24.82 -5.61
CA ARG A 38 10.17 23.73 -5.71
C ARG A 38 9.92 22.66 -4.67
N ALA A 39 10.12 21.41 -5.08
CA ALA A 39 10.04 20.29 -4.18
C ALA A 39 11.11 20.37 -3.09
N LEU A 40 10.78 19.78 -1.95
CA LEU A 40 11.56 19.83 -0.72
C LEU A 40 12.01 18.41 -0.33
N SER A 41 13.27 18.25 0.04
CA SER A 41 13.84 17.02 0.56
C SER A 41 14.37 17.28 1.96
N ILE A 42 13.91 16.50 2.93
CA ILE A 42 14.34 16.56 4.33
C ILE A 42 15.09 15.27 4.63
N SER A 43 16.25 15.35 5.28
CA SER A 43 16.99 14.16 5.68
C SER A 43 17.54 14.29 7.10
N THR A 44 17.58 13.18 7.82
CA THR A 44 18.10 13.14 9.20
C THR A 44 19.14 12.02 9.35
N THR A 45 20.35 12.38 9.77
CA THR A 45 21.43 11.43 10.09
C THR A 45 21.81 11.57 11.55
N GLY A 46 22.01 10.45 12.25
CA GLY A 46 22.27 10.44 13.70
C GLY A 46 21.02 10.70 14.56
N VAL A 47 19.83 10.68 13.95
CA VAL A 47 18.53 10.80 14.61
C VAL A 47 17.83 9.44 14.54
N ARG A 48 17.32 8.95 15.67
CA ARG A 48 16.65 7.64 15.77
C ARG A 48 15.17 7.70 15.44
N THR A 49 14.50 8.80 15.75
CA THR A 49 13.08 8.97 15.45
C THR A 49 12.86 10.33 14.83
N THR A 50 12.26 10.35 13.65
CA THR A 50 11.89 11.58 12.95
C THR A 50 10.39 11.55 12.74
N ASN A 51 9.68 12.39 13.48
CA ASN A 51 8.26 12.59 13.32
C ASN A 51 8.05 13.86 12.49
N VAL A 52 7.22 13.75 11.46
CA VAL A 52 6.94 14.85 10.55
C VAL A 52 5.46 15.18 10.59
N ARG A 53 5.19 16.45 10.85
CA ARG A 53 3.86 17.03 10.76
C ARG A 53 3.83 17.99 9.59
N ILE A 54 2.92 17.77 8.66
CA ILE A 54 2.70 18.67 7.52
C ILE A 54 1.38 19.39 7.77
N GLU A 55 1.37 20.71 7.71
CA GLU A 55 0.16 21.49 7.96
C GLU A 55 0.08 22.73 7.06
N ARG A 56 -1.13 23.26 6.92
CA ARG A 56 -1.36 24.54 6.24
C ARG A 56 -1.16 25.70 7.21
N ALA A 57 -0.59 26.81 6.72
CA ALA A 57 -0.50 28.05 7.48
C ALA A 57 -1.91 28.57 7.81
N THR A 58 -2.14 28.93 9.08
CA THR A 58 -3.42 29.49 9.54
C THR A 58 -3.60 30.96 9.16
N SER A 59 -2.52 31.63 8.74
CA SER A 59 -2.54 33.05 8.37
C SER A 59 -1.95 33.28 6.99
N ALA A 60 -2.53 34.21 6.24
CA ALA A 60 -2.17 34.61 4.87
C ALA A 60 -0.76 35.22 4.70
N HIS A 61 0.06 35.26 5.74
CA HIS A 61 1.31 36.04 5.75
C HIS A 61 2.52 35.27 5.17
N SER A 62 2.35 33.99 4.80
CA SER A 62 3.43 33.11 4.34
C SER A 62 3.33 32.71 2.87
N LYS A 63 2.69 33.52 2.01
CA LYS A 63 2.13 33.10 0.71
C LYS A 63 3.07 32.33 -0.22
N ASP A 64 4.36 32.65 -0.22
CA ASP A 64 5.28 32.15 -1.25
C ASP A 64 6.32 31.17 -0.69
N HIS A 65 6.25 30.86 0.61
CA HIS A 65 7.29 30.09 1.28
C HIS A 65 6.74 28.90 2.05
N VAL A 66 7.44 27.78 1.92
CA VAL A 66 7.35 26.65 2.84
C VAL A 66 8.22 26.95 4.05
N HIS A 67 7.62 26.95 5.23
CA HIS A 67 8.33 27.14 6.50
C HIS A 67 8.60 25.78 7.14
N ILE A 68 9.83 25.57 7.59
CA ILE A 68 10.21 24.35 8.31
C ILE A 68 10.63 24.74 9.71
N HIS A 69 9.97 24.15 10.70
CA HIS A 69 10.33 24.24 12.11
C HIS A 69 10.69 22.84 12.59
N ALA A 70 11.95 22.61 12.96
CA ALA A 70 12.39 21.31 13.47
C ALA A 70 12.93 21.45 14.89
N THR A 71 12.35 20.72 15.84
CA THR A 71 12.89 20.60 17.19
C THR A 71 13.71 19.32 17.27
N ILE A 72 15.02 19.45 17.43
CA ILE A 72 15.94 18.34 17.62
C ILE A 72 16.25 18.22 19.10
N SER A 73 16.04 17.04 19.68
CA SER A 73 16.26 16.81 21.11
C SER A 73 17.10 15.55 21.35
N SER A 74 18.00 15.60 22.34
CA SER A 74 18.78 14.46 22.81
C SER A 74 18.52 14.24 24.30
N ILE A 75 18.28 13.00 24.71
CA ILE A 75 18.03 12.70 26.14
C ILE A 75 19.34 12.72 26.94
N SER A 76 20.45 12.28 26.34
CA SER A 76 21.67 11.92 27.06
C SER A 76 22.75 12.99 27.06
N THR A 77 22.89 13.77 25.98
CA THR A 77 24.06 14.64 25.82
C THR A 77 23.71 16.00 25.22
N THR A 78 24.68 16.90 25.28
CA THR A 78 24.53 18.26 24.75
C THR A 78 24.50 18.26 23.23
N LEU A 79 23.54 19.00 22.65
CA LEU A 79 23.35 19.08 21.19
C LEU A 79 24.10 20.23 20.51
N SER A 80 24.40 21.31 21.25
CA SER A 80 24.79 22.59 20.64
C SER A 80 26.04 22.51 19.75
N SER A 81 26.97 21.61 20.04
CA SER A 81 28.20 21.41 19.26
C SER A 81 28.13 20.26 18.26
N ARG A 82 26.99 19.56 18.17
CA ARG A 82 26.83 18.30 17.42
C ARG A 82 25.74 18.33 16.37
N LEU A 83 24.78 19.23 16.51
CA LEU A 83 23.74 19.43 15.52
C LEU A 83 24.27 20.35 14.41
N HIS A 84 24.27 19.82 13.20
CA HIS A 84 24.55 20.56 11.97
C HIS A 84 23.27 20.56 11.12
N ALA A 85 22.87 21.73 10.63
CA ALA A 85 21.80 21.86 9.67
C ALA A 85 22.35 22.51 8.39
N GLN A 86 22.03 21.92 7.24
CA GLN A 86 22.54 22.42 5.96
C GLN A 86 21.44 22.46 4.91
N SER A 87 21.34 23.59 4.22
CA SER A 87 20.51 23.75 3.02
C SER A 87 21.37 23.63 1.76
N THR A 88 20.92 22.82 0.81
CA THR A 88 21.51 22.71 -0.54
C THR A 88 20.41 22.62 -1.60
N VAL A 89 20.80 22.66 -2.88
CA VAL A 89 19.94 22.21 -3.98
C VAL A 89 20.52 20.89 -4.47
N ASN A 90 19.72 19.83 -4.48
CA ASN A 90 20.20 18.53 -4.90
C ASN A 90 20.26 18.40 -6.44
N SER A 91 20.75 17.28 -6.93
CA SER A 91 20.87 17.00 -8.38
C SER A 91 19.52 16.96 -9.13
N LYS A 92 18.40 16.86 -8.41
CA LYS A 92 17.04 16.91 -8.97
C LYS A 92 16.46 18.34 -8.99
N GLY A 93 17.21 19.34 -8.53
CA GLY A 93 16.74 20.72 -8.44
C GLY A 93 15.83 21.01 -7.24
N GLU A 94 15.72 20.06 -6.30
CA GLU A 94 14.91 20.19 -5.09
C GLU A 94 15.70 20.94 -4.01
N TYR A 95 15.01 21.71 -3.17
CA TYR A 95 15.62 22.19 -1.93
C TYR A 95 15.88 21.02 -0.99
N SER A 96 17.06 20.95 -0.41
CA SER A 96 17.45 19.87 0.49
C SER A 96 17.87 20.43 1.84
N LEU A 97 17.11 20.11 2.89
CA LEU A 97 17.46 20.38 4.28
C LEU A 97 17.96 19.08 4.93
N ALA A 98 19.22 19.07 5.35
CA ALA A 98 19.81 17.95 6.06
C ALA A 98 20.05 18.32 7.53
N PHE A 99 19.59 17.48 8.44
CA PHE A 99 19.93 17.51 9.86
C PHE A 99 20.93 16.39 10.14
N CYS A 100 22.13 16.74 10.59
CA CYS A 100 23.16 15.79 10.97
C CYS A 100 23.47 15.98 12.45
N VAL A 101 23.34 14.92 13.23
CA VAL A 101 23.76 14.89 14.63
C VAL A 101 24.96 13.96 14.74
N ASP A 102 26.12 14.54 15.08
CA ASP A 102 27.36 13.77 15.21
C ASP A 102 27.20 12.64 16.23
N TYR A 103 27.72 11.46 15.91
CA TYR A 103 27.65 10.31 16.81
C TYR A 103 28.34 10.61 18.14
N SER A 104 27.73 10.16 19.24
CA SER A 104 28.33 10.12 20.56
C SER A 104 28.10 8.74 21.13
N ILE A 105 29.13 8.13 21.72
CA ILE A 105 29.01 6.83 22.40
C ILE A 105 27.95 6.83 23.51
N TRP A 106 27.61 8.02 24.03
CA TRP A 106 26.60 8.23 25.06
C TRP A 106 25.21 8.45 24.49
N ASP A 107 25.12 8.88 23.22
CA ASP A 107 23.86 8.91 22.47
C ASP A 107 23.69 7.56 21.80
N LEU A 108 23.27 6.57 22.59
CA LEU A 108 22.84 5.24 22.15
C LEU A 108 21.51 5.33 21.34
N GLY A 109 21.45 6.28 20.40
CA GLY A 109 20.27 6.56 19.59
C GLY A 109 19.16 7.31 20.32
N PHE A 110 19.43 8.12 21.35
CA PHE A 110 18.36 8.87 22.03
C PHE A 110 18.13 10.29 21.48
N THR A 111 18.34 10.47 20.18
CA THR A 111 18.06 11.72 19.47
C THR A 111 16.76 11.59 18.68
N SER A 112 15.86 12.54 18.85
CA SER A 112 14.63 12.65 18.08
C SER A 112 14.54 13.98 17.34
N ALA A 113 13.80 13.99 16.24
CA ALA A 113 13.45 15.17 15.47
C ALA A 113 11.93 15.26 15.32
N GLU A 114 11.37 16.37 15.76
CA GLU A 114 9.98 16.76 15.51
C GLU A 114 10.01 17.85 14.44
N VAL A 115 9.65 17.49 13.20
CA VAL A 115 9.72 18.38 12.04
C VAL A 115 8.32 18.82 11.65
N THR A 116 8.03 20.11 11.70
CA THR A 116 6.79 20.69 11.20
C THR A 116 7.08 21.39 9.87
N VAL A 117 6.38 20.99 8.81
CA VAL A 117 6.41 21.64 7.50
C VAL A 117 5.10 22.38 7.32
N ILE A 118 5.19 23.70 7.26
CA ILE A 118 4.03 24.59 7.14
C ILE A 118 3.98 25.09 5.69
N LEU A 119 2.95 24.68 4.97
CA LEU A 119 2.69 25.12 3.60
C LEU A 119 1.89 26.43 3.59
N PRO A 120 2.10 27.31 2.60
CA PRO A 120 1.28 28.50 2.43
C PRO A 120 -0.19 28.17 2.18
N THR A 121 -1.04 29.13 2.53
CA THR A 121 -2.47 29.14 2.19
C THR A 121 -2.73 30.24 1.16
N ALA A 122 -3.53 29.94 0.14
CA ALA A 122 -3.98 30.93 -0.82
C ALA A 122 -5.17 31.74 -0.27
N ASP A 123 -5.22 33.03 -0.55
CA ASP A 123 -6.30 33.91 -0.08
C ASP A 123 -7.61 33.73 -0.87
N ASN A 124 -7.56 33.18 -2.09
CA ASN A 124 -8.63 33.37 -3.09
C ASN A 124 -9.23 32.07 -3.65
N SER A 125 -9.40 31.01 -2.84
CA SER A 125 -9.91 29.69 -3.28
C SER A 125 -9.07 28.94 -4.33
N GLU A 126 -7.97 29.54 -4.82
CA GLU A 126 -7.02 28.85 -5.68
C GLU A 126 -6.27 27.79 -4.86
N THR A 127 -6.32 26.54 -5.33
CA THR A 127 -5.57 25.44 -4.72
C THR A 127 -4.11 25.56 -5.13
N LEU A 128 -3.27 26.07 -4.23
CA LEU A 128 -1.81 26.01 -4.37
C LEU A 128 -1.34 24.58 -4.14
N GLU A 129 -0.83 23.93 -5.19
CA GLU A 129 -0.33 22.56 -5.13
C GLU A 129 1.21 22.55 -5.03
N HIS A 130 1.75 22.04 -3.92
CA HIS A 130 3.18 21.88 -3.75
C HIS A 130 3.69 20.69 -4.58
N PRO A 131 4.81 20.82 -5.33
CA PRO A 131 5.28 19.77 -6.24
C PRO A 131 5.70 18.47 -5.54
N GLY A 132 6.15 18.53 -4.30
CA GLY A 132 6.34 17.35 -3.47
C GLY A 132 7.30 17.51 -2.31
N ILE A 133 7.20 16.59 -1.35
CA ILE A 133 8.07 16.51 -0.18
C ILE A 133 8.69 15.11 -0.13
N ARG A 134 10.01 15.03 0.02
CA ARG A 134 10.75 13.78 0.28
C ARG A 134 11.31 13.81 1.70
N ILE A 135 11.24 12.71 2.42
CA ILE A 135 11.79 12.58 3.77
C ILE A 135 12.59 11.30 3.87
N SER A 136 13.87 11.42 4.25
CA SER A 136 14.79 10.29 4.33
C SER A 136 15.40 10.16 5.72
N VAL A 137 15.12 9.03 6.38
CA VAL A 137 15.54 8.69 7.74
C VAL A 137 16.30 7.36 7.69
N PRO A 138 17.56 7.32 7.22
CA PRO A 138 18.28 6.07 6.96
C PRO A 138 18.41 5.15 8.19
N ASN A 139 18.53 5.72 9.40
CA ASN A 139 18.83 4.95 10.61
C ASN A 139 17.84 5.23 11.75
N GLY A 140 16.54 5.21 11.44
CA GLY A 140 15.53 5.51 12.45
C GLY A 140 14.10 5.22 12.05
N ALA A 141 13.21 5.35 13.02
CA ALA A 141 11.77 5.35 12.83
C ALA A 141 11.33 6.64 12.13
N ILE A 142 10.34 6.52 11.25
CA ILE A 142 9.69 7.67 10.63
C ILE A 142 8.20 7.70 11.01
N GLY A 143 7.77 8.85 11.55
CA GLY A 143 6.36 9.17 11.74
C GLY A 143 5.95 10.26 10.75
N ALA A 144 4.78 10.17 10.15
CA ALA A 144 4.25 11.24 9.30
C ALA A 144 2.74 11.43 9.51
N THR A 145 2.33 12.67 9.78
CA THR A 145 0.93 13.07 9.87
C THR A 145 0.71 14.35 9.09
N MET A 146 -0.47 14.48 8.48
CA MET A 146 -0.83 15.65 7.70
C MET A 146 -2.12 16.25 8.25
N LEU A 147 -2.16 17.57 8.43
CA LEU A 147 -3.29 18.25 9.05
C LEU A 147 -3.85 19.31 8.11
N GLY A 148 -5.14 19.15 7.82
CA GLY A 148 -5.88 19.98 6.88
C GLY A 148 -5.66 19.55 5.43
N ASP A 149 -6.35 20.23 4.51
CA ASP A 149 -6.16 20.05 3.08
C ASP A 149 -4.82 20.67 2.66
N THR A 150 -3.74 19.91 2.71
CA THR A 150 -2.46 20.32 2.16
C THR A 150 -2.32 19.74 0.78
N SER A 151 -2.53 20.56 -0.25
CA SER A 151 -2.43 20.12 -1.63
C SER A 151 -0.97 19.82 -1.99
N ILE A 152 -0.50 18.61 -1.74
CA ILE A 152 0.85 18.13 -2.10
C ILE A 152 0.72 17.09 -3.20
N ARG A 153 1.42 17.31 -4.31
CA ARG A 153 1.40 16.36 -5.43
C ARG A 153 2.02 15.03 -5.10
N ASN A 154 3.20 15.04 -4.47
CA ASN A 154 3.97 13.84 -4.18
C ASN A 154 4.55 13.87 -2.76
N LEU A 155 4.31 12.82 -1.99
CA LEU A 155 4.98 12.59 -0.71
C LEU A 155 5.80 11.30 -0.81
N GLU A 156 7.10 11.40 -0.58
CA GLU A 156 8.03 10.27 -0.61
C GLU A 156 8.71 10.14 0.76
N LEU A 157 8.61 8.97 1.36
CA LEU A 157 9.13 8.67 2.69
C LEU A 157 10.06 7.46 2.59
N SER A 158 11.23 7.53 3.20
CA SER A 158 12.15 6.39 3.20
C SER A 158 12.89 6.18 4.52
N THR A 159 12.95 4.94 5.00
CA THR A 159 13.79 4.49 6.11
C THR A 159 14.44 3.14 5.80
N LEU A 160 15.68 2.91 6.25
CA LEU A 160 16.35 1.62 6.07
C LEU A 160 16.33 0.75 7.33
N ASN A 161 16.24 1.37 8.51
CA ASN A 161 16.45 0.69 9.79
C ASN A 161 15.50 1.22 10.86
N GLY A 162 14.20 1.14 10.60
CA GLY A 162 13.20 1.52 11.58
C GLY A 162 11.77 1.35 11.09
N PRO A 163 10.81 1.39 12.01
CA PRO A 163 9.40 1.35 11.66
C PRO A 163 8.95 2.64 10.97
N ALA A 164 7.88 2.54 10.19
CA ALA A 164 7.21 3.67 9.56
C ALA A 164 5.75 3.73 10.02
N HIS A 165 5.33 4.88 10.53
CA HIS A 165 3.97 5.11 11.01
C HIS A 165 3.39 6.34 10.30
N LEU A 166 2.35 6.15 9.51
CA LEU A 166 1.71 7.20 8.72
C LEU A 166 0.24 7.28 9.10
N SER A 167 -0.28 8.49 9.35
CA SER A 167 -1.69 8.72 9.63
C SER A 167 -2.21 10.00 8.98
N ASP A 168 -3.50 10.03 8.66
CA ASP A 168 -4.23 11.25 8.26
C ASP A 168 -3.61 11.94 7.03
N ILE A 169 -3.17 11.19 6.02
CA ILE A 169 -2.44 11.75 4.87
C ILE A 169 -3.36 11.97 3.67
N ALA A 170 -3.44 13.21 3.19
CA ALA A 170 -4.16 13.58 1.96
C ALA A 170 -3.20 14.16 0.90
N VAL A 171 -2.88 13.39 -0.16
CA VAL A 171 -1.87 13.78 -1.17
C VAL A 171 -2.29 13.38 -2.60
N GLY A 172 -1.55 13.85 -3.60
CA GLY A 172 -1.66 13.34 -4.96
C GLY A 172 -1.16 11.90 -5.06
N SER A 173 0.10 11.68 -4.71
CA SER A 173 0.75 10.36 -4.69
C SER A 173 1.58 10.19 -3.43
N LEU A 174 1.57 8.98 -2.86
CA LEU A 174 2.36 8.59 -1.69
C LEU A 174 3.28 7.42 -2.05
N LYS A 175 4.57 7.55 -1.76
CA LYS A 175 5.55 6.47 -1.85
C LYS A 175 6.24 6.28 -0.52
N LEU A 176 6.20 5.07 0.03
CA LEU A 176 6.90 4.68 1.24
C LEU A 176 7.88 3.54 0.94
N THR A 177 9.16 3.77 1.21
CA THR A 177 10.20 2.73 1.16
C THR A 177 10.73 2.47 2.56
N ALA A 178 10.40 1.33 3.17
CA ALA A 178 10.84 1.03 4.53
C ALA A 178 11.44 -0.37 4.66
N HIS A 179 12.55 -0.48 5.37
CA HIS A 179 13.20 -1.77 5.64
C HIS A 179 13.43 -1.94 7.14
N ASN A 180 13.51 -3.19 7.59
CA ASN A 180 13.91 -3.56 8.95
C ASN A 180 13.05 -2.89 10.04
N GLY A 181 11.73 -2.87 9.85
CA GLY A 181 10.76 -2.34 10.81
C GLY A 181 9.33 -2.65 10.39
N ASN A 182 8.36 -2.38 11.25
CA ASN A 182 6.94 -2.49 10.91
C ASN A 182 6.49 -1.24 10.15
N ILE A 183 5.58 -1.42 9.19
CA ILE A 183 4.89 -0.33 8.51
C ILE A 183 3.45 -0.32 8.99
N THR A 184 2.97 0.82 9.45
CA THR A 184 1.54 1.04 9.73
C THR A 184 1.07 2.28 8.98
N MET A 185 -0.04 2.17 8.27
CA MET A 185 -0.67 3.27 7.55
C MET A 185 -2.16 3.29 7.84
N HIS A 186 -2.67 4.46 8.24
CA HIS A 186 -4.07 4.66 8.56
C HIS A 186 -4.60 5.97 7.98
N ASP A 187 -5.87 6.01 7.59
CA ASP A 187 -6.55 7.22 7.11
C ASP A 187 -5.80 7.92 5.96
N ILE A 188 -5.56 7.19 4.88
CA ILE A 188 -4.78 7.68 3.74
C ILE A 188 -5.70 7.94 2.54
N CYS A 189 -5.70 9.17 2.04
CA CYS A 189 -6.39 9.56 0.83
C CYS A 189 -5.39 10.04 -0.23
N ALA A 190 -5.12 9.23 -1.25
CA ALA A 190 -4.27 9.60 -2.38
C ALA A 190 -5.07 9.75 -3.67
N GLN A 191 -4.91 10.85 -4.41
CA GLN A 191 -5.66 11.03 -5.66
C GLN A 191 -5.24 10.02 -6.75
N ASN A 192 -3.95 9.68 -6.81
CA ASN A 192 -3.34 8.88 -7.87
C ASN A 192 -2.87 7.52 -7.36
N ALA A 193 -1.88 7.48 -6.46
CA ALA A 193 -1.25 6.23 -6.09
C ALA A 193 -0.73 6.22 -4.66
N VAL A 194 -0.81 5.06 -4.02
CA VAL A 194 -0.08 4.70 -2.80
C VAL A 194 0.82 3.51 -3.15
N GLU A 195 2.13 3.69 -3.01
CA GLU A 195 3.15 2.67 -3.26
C GLU A 195 3.95 2.41 -1.98
N ILE A 196 3.88 1.19 -1.46
CA ILE A 196 4.55 0.76 -0.25
C ILE A 196 5.46 -0.40 -0.62
N ILE A 197 6.76 -0.17 -0.52
CA ILE A 197 7.79 -1.15 -0.83
C ILE A 197 8.67 -1.32 0.40
N GLY A 198 8.93 -2.56 0.77
CA GLY A 198 9.81 -2.78 1.90
C GLY A 198 10.35 -4.18 2.05
N ASN A 199 11.26 -4.33 2.99
CA ASN A 199 11.52 -5.65 3.58
C ASN A 199 11.29 -5.55 5.09
N SER A 200 10.02 -5.41 5.41
CA SER A 200 9.51 -5.19 6.77
C SER A 200 9.09 -6.50 7.41
N ALA A 201 8.91 -6.51 8.73
CA ALA A 201 8.35 -7.68 9.41
C ALA A 201 6.82 -7.75 9.23
N TRP A 202 6.16 -6.59 9.23
CA TRP A 202 4.72 -6.44 9.12
C TRP A 202 4.37 -5.16 8.36
N MET A 203 3.36 -5.21 7.50
CA MET A 203 2.69 -4.06 6.88
C MET A 203 1.20 -4.08 7.24
N ASP A 204 0.76 -3.12 8.03
CA ASP A 204 -0.65 -2.94 8.42
C ASP A 204 -1.18 -1.69 7.74
N ILE A 205 -2.10 -1.86 6.80
CA ILE A 205 -2.60 -0.80 5.93
C ILE A 205 -4.12 -0.81 6.04
N ASP A 206 -4.67 0.22 6.69
CA ASP A 206 -6.08 0.32 7.04
C ASP A 206 -6.64 1.67 6.60
N ASP A 207 -7.91 1.70 6.16
CA ASP A 207 -8.62 2.90 5.69
C ASP A 207 -7.84 3.70 4.62
N VAL A 208 -7.72 3.11 3.42
CA VAL A 208 -7.01 3.75 2.30
C VAL A 208 -7.94 3.95 1.11
N LYS A 209 -8.02 5.20 0.65
CA LYS A 209 -8.67 5.59 -0.59
C LYS A 209 -7.62 6.05 -1.61
N ALA A 210 -7.51 5.34 -2.74
CA ALA A 210 -6.54 5.70 -3.78
C ALA A 210 -7.02 5.35 -5.19
N ALA A 211 -6.48 5.94 -6.27
CA ALA A 211 -6.74 5.36 -7.59
C ALA A 211 -5.98 4.03 -7.77
N SER A 212 -4.78 3.90 -7.21
CA SER A 212 -4.00 2.66 -7.18
C SER A 212 -3.33 2.47 -5.81
N LEU A 213 -3.36 1.25 -5.27
CA LEU A 213 -2.60 0.83 -4.08
C LEU A 213 -1.69 -0.34 -4.43
N THR A 214 -0.41 -0.21 -4.14
CA THR A 214 0.58 -1.30 -4.25
C THR A 214 1.28 -1.49 -2.91
N ALA A 215 1.23 -2.70 -2.37
CA ALA A 215 1.99 -3.12 -1.20
C ALA A 215 2.85 -4.34 -1.54
N ALA A 216 4.18 -4.18 -1.47
CA ALA A 216 5.13 -5.20 -1.89
C ALA A 216 6.24 -5.42 -0.84
N SER A 217 6.50 -6.69 -0.53
CA SER A 217 7.58 -7.09 0.36
C SER A 217 8.25 -8.40 -0.06
N THR A 218 9.42 -8.71 0.50
CA THR A 218 9.93 -10.10 0.46
C THR A 218 9.42 -10.90 1.66
N ASP A 219 9.50 -10.32 2.86
CA ASP A 219 9.29 -11.06 4.11
C ASP A 219 8.13 -10.57 4.99
N ALA A 220 7.48 -9.45 4.65
CA ALA A 220 6.41 -8.90 5.50
C ALA A 220 5.10 -9.66 5.38
N ILE A 221 4.43 -9.87 6.52
CA ILE A 221 2.99 -10.09 6.54
C ILE A 221 2.34 -8.80 6.05
N ILE A 222 1.54 -8.89 4.99
CA ILE A 222 0.79 -7.76 4.44
C ILE A 222 -0.66 -7.89 4.86
N SER A 223 -1.17 -6.93 5.61
CA SER A 223 -2.58 -6.81 6.02
C SER A 223 -3.18 -5.57 5.36
N LEU A 224 -4.12 -5.76 4.45
CA LEU A 224 -4.90 -4.69 3.82
C LEU A 224 -6.34 -4.76 4.35
N LYS A 225 -6.82 -3.67 4.92
CA LYS A 225 -8.17 -3.59 5.48
C LYS A 225 -8.86 -2.27 5.10
N ASP A 226 -10.15 -2.34 4.80
CA ASP A 226 -10.97 -1.16 4.48
C ASP A 226 -10.37 -0.31 3.34
N ILE A 227 -10.17 -0.93 2.18
CA ILE A 227 -9.50 -0.30 1.02
C ILE A 227 -10.52 0.03 -0.08
N GLU A 228 -10.49 1.27 -0.57
CA GLU A 228 -11.23 1.71 -1.76
C GLU A 228 -10.24 2.19 -2.83
N ALA A 229 -10.04 1.41 -3.89
CA ALA A 229 -9.18 1.82 -4.99
C ALA A 229 -9.57 1.23 -6.34
N LYS A 230 -9.17 1.84 -7.47
CA LYS A 230 -9.43 1.19 -8.77
C LYS A 230 -8.58 -0.06 -8.93
N THR A 231 -7.31 0.01 -8.54
CA THR A 231 -6.38 -1.12 -8.59
C THR A 231 -5.75 -1.36 -7.23
N VAL A 232 -5.74 -2.60 -6.78
CA VAL A 232 -5.04 -3.05 -5.56
C VAL A 232 -4.09 -4.18 -5.92
N VAL A 233 -2.81 -4.00 -5.57
CA VAL A 233 -1.76 -5.02 -5.75
C VAL A 233 -1.11 -5.30 -4.40
N ALA A 234 -1.15 -6.56 -3.97
CA ALA A 234 -0.48 -7.02 -2.76
C ALA A 234 0.44 -8.20 -3.09
N SER A 235 1.73 -8.10 -2.79
CA SER A 235 2.66 -9.19 -3.09
C SER A 235 3.72 -9.36 -2.02
N THR A 236 3.93 -10.61 -1.60
CA THR A 236 5.06 -10.97 -0.74
C THR A 236 5.71 -12.28 -1.22
N THR A 237 6.90 -12.63 -0.73
CA THR A 237 7.52 -13.93 -1.09
C THR A 237 7.29 -14.97 0.00
N ASN A 238 7.56 -14.59 1.25
CA ASN A 238 7.72 -15.54 2.35
C ASN A 238 6.63 -15.48 3.42
N ALA A 239 5.72 -14.52 3.33
CA ALA A 239 4.74 -14.26 4.36
C ALA A 239 3.30 -14.19 3.82
N ARG A 240 2.36 -14.06 4.76
CA ARG A 240 0.93 -14.06 4.47
C ARG A 240 0.50 -12.75 3.81
N VAL A 241 -0.49 -12.84 2.93
CA VAL A 241 -1.30 -11.70 2.47
C VAL A 241 -2.71 -11.82 3.07
N GLY A 242 -3.10 -10.87 3.91
CA GLY A 242 -4.45 -10.71 4.45
C GLY A 242 -5.18 -9.57 3.76
N LEU A 243 -6.39 -9.83 3.29
CA LEU A 243 -7.25 -8.89 2.59
C LEU A 243 -8.60 -8.82 3.30
N GLY A 244 -9.06 -7.62 3.68
CA GLY A 244 -10.31 -7.42 4.39
C GLY A 244 -11.08 -6.21 3.86
N ASN A 245 -12.34 -6.39 3.50
CA ASN A 245 -13.23 -5.31 3.05
C ASN A 245 -12.60 -4.45 1.92
N ILE A 246 -12.26 -5.10 0.81
CA ILE A 246 -11.62 -4.46 -0.35
C ILE A 246 -12.67 -4.11 -1.40
N HIS A 247 -12.69 -2.87 -1.85
CA HIS A 247 -13.55 -2.37 -2.93
C HIS A 247 -12.67 -1.90 -4.09
N ALA A 248 -12.68 -2.62 -5.22
CA ALA A 248 -11.84 -2.27 -6.36
C ALA A 248 -12.36 -2.68 -7.74
N ASP A 249 -11.77 -2.15 -8.80
CA ASP A 249 -11.98 -2.68 -10.15
C ASP A 249 -11.07 -3.90 -10.37
N LEU A 250 -9.81 -3.80 -9.98
CA LEU A 250 -8.83 -4.88 -10.12
C LEU A 250 -8.13 -5.14 -8.78
N LEU A 251 -8.12 -6.40 -8.36
CA LEU A 251 -7.32 -6.89 -7.26
C LEU A 251 -6.36 -7.98 -7.74
N THR A 252 -5.07 -7.79 -7.50
CA THR A 252 -4.04 -8.81 -7.67
C THR A 252 -3.35 -9.08 -6.34
N ALA A 253 -3.38 -10.33 -5.87
CA ALA A 253 -2.68 -10.73 -4.66
C ALA A 253 -1.76 -11.93 -4.91
N SER A 254 -0.54 -11.91 -4.39
CA SER A 254 0.37 -13.03 -4.56
C SER A 254 1.34 -13.30 -3.42
N THR A 255 1.66 -14.58 -3.24
CA THR A 255 2.73 -15.04 -2.36
C THR A 255 3.36 -16.33 -2.87
N SER A 256 4.59 -16.64 -2.47
CA SER A 256 5.25 -17.89 -2.87
C SER A 256 5.14 -18.96 -1.80
N ASN A 257 5.46 -18.63 -0.54
CA ASN A 257 5.65 -19.63 0.51
C ASN A 257 4.59 -19.61 1.61
N ALA A 258 3.57 -18.76 1.53
CA ALA A 258 2.58 -18.59 2.58
C ALA A 258 1.16 -18.40 2.01
N GLU A 259 0.19 -18.23 2.90
CA GLU A 259 -1.23 -18.19 2.55
C GLU A 259 -1.70 -16.80 2.07
N VAL A 260 -2.77 -16.80 1.28
CA VAL A 260 -3.62 -15.64 1.05
C VAL A 260 -4.95 -15.86 1.74
N PHE A 261 -5.33 -14.96 2.64
CA PHE A 261 -6.62 -14.97 3.32
C PHE A 261 -7.41 -13.73 2.91
N ALA A 262 -8.66 -13.93 2.52
CA ALA A 262 -9.54 -12.87 2.06
C ALA A 262 -10.88 -12.87 2.79
N ASN A 263 -11.37 -11.69 3.14
CA ASN A 263 -12.68 -11.51 3.74
C ASN A 263 -13.37 -10.30 3.10
N LYS A 264 -14.59 -10.50 2.57
CA LYS A 264 -15.42 -9.44 1.97
C LYS A 264 -14.70 -8.68 0.86
N ILE A 265 -14.42 -9.37 -0.25
CA ILE A 265 -13.73 -8.79 -1.41
C ILE A 265 -14.74 -8.41 -2.50
N PHE A 266 -15.01 -7.11 -2.68
CA PHE A 266 -15.95 -6.58 -3.68
C PHE A 266 -15.19 -6.00 -4.87
N VAL A 267 -14.99 -6.80 -5.91
CA VAL A 267 -14.15 -6.38 -7.05
C VAL A 267 -14.71 -6.75 -8.43
N ASP A 268 -14.34 -6.02 -9.48
CA ASP A 268 -14.68 -6.45 -10.85
C ASP A 268 -13.89 -7.70 -11.24
N VAL A 269 -12.56 -7.62 -11.13
CA VAL A 269 -11.61 -8.66 -11.52
C VAL A 269 -10.70 -8.97 -10.33
N CYS A 270 -10.62 -10.25 -9.97
CA CYS A 270 -9.76 -10.73 -8.90
C CYS A 270 -8.81 -11.80 -9.42
N GLU A 271 -7.51 -11.62 -9.17
CA GLU A 271 -6.47 -12.59 -9.48
C GLU A 271 -5.62 -12.84 -8.25
N VAL A 272 -5.65 -14.08 -7.73
CA VAL A 272 -4.90 -14.48 -6.55
C VAL A 272 -4.04 -15.68 -6.85
N LYS A 273 -2.76 -15.56 -6.50
CA LYS A 273 -1.77 -16.62 -6.75
C LYS A 273 -0.98 -16.96 -5.51
N SER A 274 -0.92 -18.24 -5.17
CA SER A 274 0.10 -18.78 -4.27
C SER A 274 0.94 -19.84 -4.99
N ILE A 275 2.06 -20.27 -4.42
CA ILE A 275 2.74 -21.50 -4.87
C ILE A 275 2.53 -22.58 -3.83
N LYS A 276 2.94 -22.32 -2.58
CA LYS A 276 2.92 -23.32 -1.50
C LYS A 276 1.85 -23.11 -0.44
N GLY A 277 1.24 -21.94 -0.38
CA GLY A 277 0.25 -21.65 0.64
C GLY A 277 -1.18 -21.69 0.12
N ALA A 278 -2.09 -21.85 1.07
CA ALA A 278 -3.51 -21.92 0.78
C ALA A 278 -4.05 -20.56 0.28
N ILE A 279 -5.13 -20.62 -0.47
CA ILE A 279 -5.95 -19.45 -0.80
C ILE A 279 -7.32 -19.69 -0.20
N GLU A 280 -7.70 -18.87 0.79
CA GLU A 280 -8.94 -19.03 1.54
C GLU A 280 -9.69 -17.71 1.63
N GLY A 281 -11.01 -17.73 1.49
CA GLY A 281 -11.79 -16.53 1.79
C GLY A 281 -13.16 -16.39 1.17
N ASP A 282 -13.72 -15.20 1.42
CA ASP A 282 -15.05 -14.77 0.98
C ASP A 282 -14.91 -13.75 -0.16
N TRP A 283 -15.41 -14.11 -1.34
CA TRP A 283 -15.20 -13.39 -2.60
C TRP A 283 -16.53 -12.91 -3.17
N CYS A 284 -16.63 -11.61 -3.51
CA CYS A 284 -17.77 -10.99 -4.19
C CYS A 284 -17.32 -10.38 -5.54
N PRO A 285 -16.83 -11.19 -6.50
CA PRO A 285 -16.40 -10.72 -7.81
C PRO A 285 -17.60 -10.34 -8.70
N ARG A 286 -17.48 -9.30 -9.52
CA ARG A 286 -18.53 -8.88 -10.48
C ARG A 286 -18.33 -9.40 -11.90
N LYS A 287 -17.08 -9.66 -12.32
CA LYS A 287 -16.76 -10.12 -13.68
C LYS A 287 -15.87 -11.36 -13.70
N LYS A 288 -14.76 -11.36 -12.94
CA LYS A 288 -13.76 -12.44 -12.97
C LYS A 288 -13.19 -12.77 -11.60
N LEU A 289 -12.99 -14.07 -11.34
CA LEU A 289 -12.29 -14.58 -10.16
C LEU A 289 -11.35 -15.73 -10.54
N PHE A 290 -10.05 -15.47 -10.43
CA PHE A 290 -8.99 -16.43 -10.73
C PHE A 290 -8.16 -16.72 -9.50
N LEU A 291 -8.22 -17.97 -9.02
CA LEU A 291 -7.45 -18.42 -7.85
C LEU A 291 -6.52 -19.55 -8.29
N THR A 292 -5.22 -19.38 -8.09
CA THR A 292 -4.21 -20.37 -8.52
C THR A 292 -3.22 -20.68 -7.42
N THR A 293 -2.96 -21.96 -7.18
CA THR A 293 -1.86 -22.41 -6.32
C THR A 293 -1.21 -23.67 -6.90
N THR A 294 -0.06 -24.09 -6.40
CA THR A 294 0.61 -25.31 -6.87
C THR A 294 0.44 -26.44 -5.85
N GLU A 295 0.71 -26.18 -4.58
CA GLU A 295 0.88 -27.25 -3.58
C GLU A 295 -0.23 -27.31 -2.52
N ALA A 296 -1.00 -26.23 -2.34
CA ALA A 296 -1.94 -26.10 -1.23
C ALA A 296 -3.40 -25.97 -1.67
N LYS A 297 -4.30 -26.03 -0.70
CA LYS A 297 -5.75 -25.99 -0.96
C LYS A 297 -6.22 -24.61 -1.42
N ILE A 298 -7.30 -24.62 -2.20
CA ILE A 298 -8.14 -23.44 -2.44
C ILE A 298 -9.48 -23.69 -1.73
N SER A 299 -9.91 -22.76 -0.88
CA SER A 299 -11.22 -22.78 -0.22
C SER A 299 -11.93 -21.44 -0.46
N ALA A 300 -12.87 -21.42 -1.39
CA ALA A 300 -13.52 -20.17 -1.81
C ALA A 300 -15.01 -20.20 -1.51
N GLN A 301 -15.48 -19.25 -0.70
CA GLN A 301 -16.89 -18.90 -0.58
C GLN A 301 -17.18 -17.75 -1.53
N VAL A 302 -18.02 -17.97 -2.54
CA VAL A 302 -18.33 -16.96 -3.55
C VAL A 302 -19.73 -16.42 -3.32
N LEU A 303 -19.85 -15.11 -3.28
CA LEU A 303 -21.11 -14.38 -3.32
C LEU A 303 -21.32 -13.89 -4.75
N LEU A 304 -22.53 -14.07 -5.26
CA LEU A 304 -22.90 -13.70 -6.63
C LEU A 304 -23.78 -12.46 -6.63
N GLU A 305 -23.47 -11.53 -7.53
CA GLU A 305 -24.35 -10.45 -7.92
C GLU A 305 -25.09 -10.78 -9.23
N ASP A 306 -25.91 -9.87 -9.73
CA ASP A 306 -26.78 -10.10 -10.90
C ASP A 306 -26.04 -10.16 -12.25
N SER A 307 -24.72 -9.98 -12.27
CA SER A 307 -23.84 -9.94 -13.44
C SER A 307 -23.31 -11.31 -13.85
N GLU A 308 -22.84 -11.40 -15.10
CA GLU A 308 -22.13 -12.59 -15.58
C GLU A 308 -20.75 -12.70 -14.92
N LEU A 309 -20.40 -13.90 -14.43
CA LEU A 309 -19.16 -14.14 -13.69
C LEU A 309 -18.37 -15.31 -14.29
N GLU A 310 -17.11 -15.05 -14.61
CA GLU A 310 -16.12 -16.03 -15.00
C GLU A 310 -15.25 -16.43 -13.80
N MET A 311 -15.23 -17.73 -13.45
CA MET A 311 -14.41 -18.26 -12.37
C MET A 311 -13.45 -19.33 -12.89
N ALA A 312 -12.18 -19.24 -12.49
CA ALA A 312 -11.19 -20.28 -12.73
C ALA A 312 -10.36 -20.57 -11.49
N PHE A 313 -10.40 -21.81 -11.01
CA PHE A 313 -9.61 -22.28 -9.87
C PHE A 313 -8.66 -23.38 -10.31
N CYS A 314 -7.37 -23.21 -10.01
CA CYS A 314 -6.33 -24.12 -10.46
C CYS A 314 -5.41 -24.51 -9.30
N SER A 315 -5.24 -25.81 -9.05
CA SER A 315 -4.25 -26.32 -8.10
C SER A 315 -3.61 -27.63 -8.55
N THR A 316 -2.29 -27.73 -8.65
CA THR A 316 -1.65 -29.00 -9.06
C THR A 316 -1.88 -30.10 -8.02
N LYS A 317 -1.56 -29.85 -6.74
CA LYS A 317 -1.55 -30.87 -5.68
C LYS A 317 -2.54 -30.63 -4.55
N GLY A 318 -3.17 -29.46 -4.50
CA GLY A 318 -4.07 -29.10 -3.42
C GLY A 318 -5.53 -29.27 -3.77
N ALA A 319 -6.32 -29.66 -2.78
CA ALA A 319 -7.76 -29.79 -2.95
C ALA A 319 -8.40 -28.43 -3.27
N VAL A 320 -9.43 -28.44 -4.10
CA VAL A 320 -10.24 -27.25 -4.38
C VAL A 320 -11.63 -27.44 -3.83
N GLN A 321 -12.00 -26.61 -2.87
CA GLN A 321 -13.35 -26.51 -2.31
C GLN A 321 -13.96 -25.17 -2.71
N VAL A 322 -15.16 -25.24 -3.30
CA VAL A 322 -15.92 -24.05 -3.71
C VAL A 322 -17.31 -24.11 -3.09
N ASP A 323 -17.68 -23.04 -2.42
CA ASP A 323 -18.99 -22.79 -1.85
C ASP A 323 -19.70 -21.73 -2.70
N LEU A 324 -20.76 -22.15 -3.41
CA LEU A 324 -21.56 -21.30 -4.29
C LEU A 324 -22.97 -21.11 -3.69
N PRO A 325 -23.60 -19.93 -3.87
CA PRO A 325 -24.91 -19.65 -3.31
C PRO A 325 -25.99 -20.41 -4.11
N ALA A 326 -27.18 -20.55 -3.51
CA ALA A 326 -28.30 -21.24 -4.15
C ALA A 326 -28.78 -20.57 -5.46
N THR A 327 -28.37 -19.32 -5.70
CA THR A 327 -28.68 -18.52 -6.89
C THR A 327 -27.76 -18.80 -8.08
N PHE A 328 -26.71 -19.62 -7.94
CA PHE A 328 -25.81 -19.94 -9.04
C PHE A 328 -26.57 -20.58 -10.22
N SER A 329 -26.47 -19.96 -11.39
CA SER A 329 -26.98 -20.45 -12.68
C SER A 329 -25.91 -20.32 -13.75
N GLY A 330 -25.34 -21.44 -14.20
CA GLY A 330 -24.16 -21.41 -15.06
C GLY A 330 -23.63 -22.77 -15.50
N GLY A 331 -22.65 -22.71 -16.40
CA GLY A 331 -21.87 -23.87 -16.83
C GLY A 331 -20.75 -24.18 -15.84
N PHE A 332 -20.39 -25.45 -15.71
CA PHE A 332 -19.22 -25.87 -14.93
C PHE A 332 -18.36 -26.88 -15.70
N SER A 333 -17.04 -26.81 -15.48
CA SER A 333 -16.04 -27.74 -16.00
C SER A 333 -15.06 -28.09 -14.88
N LEU A 334 -15.07 -29.35 -14.43
CA LEU A 334 -14.21 -29.87 -13.38
C LEU A 334 -13.25 -30.92 -13.97
N GLN A 335 -11.95 -30.75 -13.75
CA GLN A 335 -10.92 -31.66 -14.26
C GLN A 335 -9.97 -32.07 -13.15
N THR A 336 -9.77 -33.37 -12.95
CA THR A 336 -8.76 -33.93 -12.03
C THR A 336 -8.42 -35.37 -12.35
N THR A 337 -7.16 -35.78 -12.20
CA THR A 337 -6.65 -37.10 -12.59
C THR A 337 -6.60 -38.05 -11.41
N GLY A 338 -7.36 -39.15 -11.45
CA GLY A 338 -7.31 -40.17 -10.38
C GLY A 338 -7.97 -39.79 -9.04
N PHE A 339 -8.55 -38.58 -8.94
CA PHE A 339 -9.29 -38.13 -7.75
C PHE A 339 -10.77 -37.88 -8.03
N TYR A 340 -11.55 -37.87 -6.95
CA TYR A 340 -13.00 -37.67 -7.03
C TYR A 340 -13.37 -36.22 -7.31
N LYS A 341 -14.54 -36.05 -7.94
CA LYS A 341 -15.19 -34.78 -8.26
C LYS A 341 -16.60 -34.83 -7.67
N ALA A 342 -16.83 -34.12 -6.57
CA ALA A 342 -18.08 -34.18 -5.81
C ALA A 342 -18.94 -32.92 -6.00
N PHE A 343 -20.25 -33.13 -6.12
CA PHE A 343 -21.27 -32.09 -6.00
C PHE A 343 -22.04 -32.34 -4.72
N ILE A 344 -22.14 -31.32 -3.88
CA ILE A 344 -22.86 -31.42 -2.61
C ILE A 344 -23.95 -30.35 -2.60
N HIS A 345 -25.20 -30.79 -2.56
CA HIS A 345 -26.32 -29.90 -2.30
C HIS A 345 -26.40 -29.67 -0.80
N THR A 346 -26.09 -28.45 -0.36
CA THR A 346 -26.09 -28.10 1.06
C THR A 346 -27.42 -27.49 1.51
N SER A 347 -28.28 -27.08 0.57
CA SER A 347 -29.58 -26.46 0.89
C SER A 347 -30.74 -27.03 0.06
N PRO A 348 -31.91 -27.31 0.68
CA PRO A 348 -33.12 -27.72 -0.02
C PRO A 348 -33.69 -26.63 -0.94
N LYS A 349 -33.20 -25.38 -0.83
CA LYS A 349 -33.58 -24.28 -1.73
C LYS A 349 -32.99 -24.43 -3.14
N VAL A 350 -31.94 -25.25 -3.30
CA VAL A 350 -31.38 -25.58 -4.63
C VAL A 350 -32.33 -26.55 -5.32
N LYS A 351 -33.32 -26.00 -6.04
CA LYS A 351 -34.35 -26.79 -6.73
C LYS A 351 -33.85 -27.49 -8.00
N ALA A 352 -32.79 -26.97 -8.60
CA ALA A 352 -32.21 -27.54 -9.82
C ALA A 352 -31.12 -28.56 -9.47
N SER A 353 -31.17 -29.73 -10.09
CA SER A 353 -30.05 -30.68 -10.06
C SER A 353 -29.08 -30.38 -11.21
N PRO A 354 -27.76 -30.59 -11.04
CA PRO A 354 -26.79 -30.44 -12.12
C PRO A 354 -27.12 -31.38 -13.28
N VAL A 355 -27.21 -30.84 -14.50
CA VAL A 355 -27.34 -31.62 -15.73
C VAL A 355 -25.93 -31.85 -16.29
N LEU A 356 -25.48 -33.10 -16.27
CA LEU A 356 -24.16 -33.46 -16.81
C LEU A 356 -24.24 -33.63 -18.33
N HIS A 357 -23.41 -32.88 -19.06
CA HIS A 357 -23.25 -33.04 -20.52
C HIS A 357 -22.16 -34.06 -20.85
N LYS A 358 -21.11 -34.13 -20.02
CA LYS A 358 -20.02 -35.09 -20.17
C LYS A 358 -19.51 -35.51 -18.79
N ALA A 359 -19.39 -36.82 -18.57
CA ALA A 359 -18.83 -37.39 -17.36
C ALA A 359 -17.83 -38.49 -17.74
N GLN A 360 -16.55 -38.23 -17.53
CA GLN A 360 -15.42 -39.14 -17.70
C GLN A 360 -14.69 -39.28 -16.35
N PRO A 361 -13.83 -40.30 -16.17
CA PRO A 361 -13.07 -40.48 -14.94
C PRO A 361 -12.36 -39.21 -14.49
N ASP A 362 -11.73 -38.48 -15.41
CA ASP A 362 -10.91 -37.31 -15.09
C ASP A 362 -11.60 -35.97 -15.35
N TYR A 363 -12.83 -35.98 -15.86
CA TYR A 363 -13.45 -34.77 -16.40
C TYR A 363 -14.97 -34.78 -16.26
N LYS A 364 -15.55 -33.72 -15.71
CA LYS A 364 -17.00 -33.50 -15.64
C LYS A 364 -17.35 -32.13 -16.19
N VAL A 365 -18.30 -32.08 -17.12
CA VAL A 365 -18.89 -30.84 -17.62
C VAL A 365 -20.40 -30.96 -17.53
N GLY A 366 -21.00 -29.87 -17.14
CA GLY A 366 -22.44 -29.76 -17.12
C GLY A 366 -22.89 -28.34 -16.90
N MET A 367 -24.14 -28.25 -16.51
CA MET A 367 -24.84 -27.01 -16.29
C MET A 367 -25.69 -27.15 -15.03
N LEU A 368 -25.72 -26.10 -14.23
CA LEU A 368 -26.73 -25.91 -13.21
C LEU A 368 -27.55 -24.71 -13.64
N SER A 369 -28.80 -24.91 -14.03
CA SER A 369 -29.66 -23.80 -14.47
C SER A 369 -31.04 -23.92 -13.84
N SER A 370 -31.51 -22.77 -13.35
CA SER A 370 -32.92 -22.49 -13.08
C SER A 370 -33.49 -21.41 -14.02
N GLY A 371 -32.72 -20.99 -15.04
CA GLY A 371 -33.01 -19.84 -15.90
C GLY A 371 -31.89 -19.48 -16.89
N ALA A 372 -31.67 -18.19 -17.14
CA ALA A 372 -30.60 -17.72 -18.03
C ALA A 372 -29.21 -18.13 -17.51
N MET A 373 -28.33 -18.56 -18.41
CA MET A 373 -26.94 -18.89 -18.08
C MET A 373 -26.17 -17.60 -17.83
N LYS A 374 -25.77 -17.37 -16.57
CA LYS A 374 -25.06 -16.15 -16.18
C LYS A 374 -23.59 -16.41 -15.86
N HIS A 375 -23.24 -17.59 -15.33
CA HIS A 375 -21.89 -17.80 -14.78
C HIS A 375 -21.17 -18.98 -15.44
N SER A 376 -19.84 -18.97 -15.35
CA SER A 376 -18.99 -20.10 -15.77
C SER A 376 -17.98 -20.43 -14.69
N LEU A 377 -17.94 -21.70 -14.26
CA LEU A 377 -16.96 -22.22 -13.31
C LEU A 377 -16.03 -23.20 -14.00
N LYS A 378 -14.72 -22.92 -13.97
CA LYS A 378 -13.68 -23.88 -14.34
C LYS A 378 -12.85 -24.24 -13.11
N VAL A 379 -12.73 -25.53 -12.80
CA VAL A 379 -11.85 -26.03 -11.74
C VAL A 379 -10.94 -27.10 -12.30
N THR A 380 -9.64 -26.94 -12.09
CA THR A 380 -8.63 -27.90 -12.54
C THR A 380 -7.70 -28.24 -11.39
N THR A 381 -7.52 -29.54 -11.16
CA THR A 381 -6.42 -30.06 -10.35
C THR A 381 -5.75 -31.23 -11.05
N ASP A 382 -4.51 -31.57 -10.67
CA ASP A 382 -3.83 -32.74 -11.23
C ASP A 382 -3.90 -33.92 -10.26
N GLU A 383 -3.61 -33.67 -8.99
CA GLU A 383 -3.35 -34.69 -7.97
C GLU A 383 -4.20 -34.50 -6.71
N ALA A 384 -5.39 -33.90 -6.83
CA ALA A 384 -6.21 -33.58 -5.67
C ALA A 384 -7.72 -33.57 -5.94
N PRO A 385 -8.56 -33.82 -4.91
CA PRO A 385 -10.01 -33.80 -5.09
C PRO A 385 -10.57 -32.40 -5.37
N ILE A 386 -11.72 -32.38 -6.04
CA ILE A 386 -12.53 -31.18 -6.27
C ILE A 386 -13.90 -31.38 -5.62
N THR A 387 -14.31 -30.42 -4.79
CA THR A 387 -15.63 -30.39 -4.16
C THR A 387 -16.31 -29.06 -4.44
N VAL A 388 -17.51 -29.12 -5.01
CA VAL A 388 -18.35 -27.94 -5.23
C VAL A 388 -19.65 -28.09 -4.45
N HIS A 389 -19.89 -27.15 -3.55
CA HIS A 389 -21.10 -27.04 -2.76
C HIS A 389 -22.03 -26.02 -3.42
N PHE A 390 -23.30 -26.37 -3.58
CA PHE A 390 -24.34 -25.47 -4.04
C PHE A 390 -25.35 -25.23 -2.92
N GLY A 391 -25.60 -23.95 -2.62
CA GLY A 391 -26.54 -23.52 -1.59
C GLY A 391 -25.93 -23.34 -0.21
N SER A 392 -24.60 -23.22 -0.11
CA SER A 392 -23.96 -22.68 1.09
C SER A 392 -24.19 -21.17 1.08
N LEU A 393 -24.70 -20.64 2.21
CA LEU A 393 -25.24 -19.28 2.46
C LEU A 393 -26.75 -19.10 2.28
#